data_AF-A0A9N9KDP8-F1
#
_entry.id   AF-A0A9N9KDP8-F1
#
_cell.length_a   1.000
_cell.length_b   1.000
_cell.length_c   1.000
_cell.angle_alpha   90.00
_cell.angle_beta   90.00
_cell.angle_gamma   90.00
#
_symmetry.space_group_name_H-M   'P 1'
#
loop_
_entity.id
_entity.type
_entity.pdbx_description
1 polymer ?
#
loop_
_entity_poly.entity_id
_entity_poly.type
_entity_poly.pdbx_seq_one_letter_code
_entity_poly.pdbx_strand_id
1 'polypeptide(L)'
;DEFSKKRNCEDLDDSHNETTIASAQPNKRGKYLEPTLVLITIEYRELRDRKYIAKGGFGEVHKGKWKGQNVAMKFVDHETPKILERELKHLEKSKDCKEYIIQYLGLSQEPCMGKYVLVMQFAEK
;
A
#
# COMPACT_ATOMS: atom_id res chain seq x y z
N ASP A 1 -18.26 29.13 8.84
CA ASP A 1 -18.03 27.99 9.74
C ASP A 1 -18.78 26.78 9.24
N GLU A 2 -18.10 25.77 8.72
CA GLU A 2 -18.76 24.50 8.41
C GLU A 2 -17.81 23.33 8.70
N PHE A 3 -18.37 22.43 9.47
CA PHE A 3 -17.73 21.38 10.25
C PHE A 3 -17.43 20.18 9.34
N SER A 4 -16.22 20.10 8.77
CA SER A 4 -15.77 18.90 8.05
C SER A 4 -15.47 17.76 9.02
N LYS A 5 -16.52 16.95 9.19
CA LYS A 5 -16.62 15.60 9.77
C LYS A 5 -15.33 14.78 9.65
N LYS A 6 -14.58 14.69 10.75
CA LYS A 6 -13.54 13.68 10.96
C LYS A 6 -14.21 12.30 10.96
N ARG A 7 -13.86 11.44 10.01
CA ARG A 7 -14.22 10.01 10.06
C ARG A 7 -13.06 9.30 10.75
N ASN A 8 -13.26 8.94 12.01
CA ASN A 8 -12.39 8.04 12.74
C ASN A 8 -12.51 6.63 12.14
N CYS A 9 -11.37 6.04 11.80
CA CYS A 9 -11.23 4.63 11.43
C CYS A 9 -10.45 3.92 12.54
N GLU A 10 -10.93 4.03 13.77
CA GLU A 10 -10.45 3.28 14.92
C GLU A 10 -11.69 2.56 15.44
N ASP A 11 -11.82 1.28 15.11
CA ASP A 11 -12.69 0.27 15.75
C ASP A 11 -12.74 -0.95 14.83
N LEU A 12 -11.79 -1.89 14.97
CA LEU A 12 -12.01 -3.30 14.64
C LEU A 12 -11.35 -4.13 15.73
N ASP A 13 -12.19 -4.41 16.72
CA ASP A 13 -12.05 -5.37 17.80
C ASP A 13 -11.92 -6.80 17.28
N ASP A 14 -11.22 -7.58 18.09
CA ASP A 14 -10.85 -8.99 18.05
C ASP A 14 -12.08 -9.90 17.97
N SER A 15 -12.05 -10.89 17.08
CA SER A 15 -12.84 -12.11 17.25
C SER A 15 -12.40 -13.18 16.26
N HIS A 16 -11.77 -14.22 16.80
CA HIS A 16 -11.42 -15.46 16.12
C HIS A 16 -12.59 -16.09 15.35
N ASN A 17 -12.33 -16.48 14.09
CA ASN A 17 -12.90 -17.70 13.53
C ASN A 17 -11.91 -18.35 12.54
N GLU A 18 -11.31 -19.47 12.95
CA GLU A 18 -10.97 -20.51 11.99
C GLU A 18 -12.28 -21.06 11.43
N THR A 19 -12.38 -21.29 10.11
CA THR A 19 -13.06 -22.45 9.49
C THR A 19 -13.14 -22.28 7.95
N THR A 20 -12.52 -23.26 7.28
CA THR A 20 -12.93 -23.89 6.00
C THR A 20 -12.79 -23.10 4.69
N ILE A 21 -11.79 -23.55 3.93
CA ILE A 21 -11.67 -23.41 2.48
C ILE A 21 -12.85 -24.14 1.81
N ALA A 22 -13.75 -23.41 1.15
CA ALA A 22 -14.68 -23.98 0.17
C ALA A 22 -14.96 -23.01 -0.99
N SER A 23 -14.33 -23.32 -2.12
CA SER A 23 -14.76 -23.08 -3.51
C SER A 23 -15.50 -21.76 -3.85
N ALA A 24 -14.76 -20.81 -4.44
CA ALA A 24 -15.33 -19.81 -5.35
C ALA A 24 -14.79 -20.05 -6.76
N GLN A 25 -15.69 -20.39 -7.69
CA GLN A 25 -15.39 -20.57 -9.12
C GLN A 25 -15.18 -19.21 -9.82
N PRO A 26 -14.28 -19.10 -10.82
CA PRO A 26 -13.85 -17.82 -11.39
C PRO A 26 -14.84 -17.27 -12.44
N ASN A 27 -15.21 -16.01 -12.31
CA ASN A 27 -15.93 -15.26 -13.34
C ASN A 27 -14.96 -14.59 -14.34
N LYS A 28 -15.15 -14.93 -15.61
CA LYS A 28 -14.31 -14.54 -16.75
C LYS A 28 -14.50 -13.06 -17.08
N ARG A 29 -13.50 -12.21 -16.77
CA ARG A 29 -13.04 -11.00 -17.51
C ARG A 29 -12.20 -10.01 -16.67
N GLY A 30 -11.31 -10.49 -15.80
CA GLY A 30 -10.20 -9.66 -15.29
C GLY A 30 -8.96 -9.93 -16.15
N LYS A 31 -8.54 -8.99 -17.00
CA LYS A 31 -7.24 -9.09 -17.67
C LYS A 31 -6.18 -8.91 -16.59
N TYR A 32 -5.50 -10.00 -16.25
CA TYR A 32 -4.32 -9.96 -15.38
C TYR A 32 -3.27 -9.06 -16.03
N LEU A 33 -2.64 -8.23 -15.19
CA LEU A 33 -1.37 -7.62 -15.52
C LEU A 33 -0.38 -8.75 -15.80
N GLU A 34 0.13 -8.79 -17.03
CA GLU A 34 1.06 -9.82 -17.49
C GLU A 34 2.31 -9.90 -16.59
N PRO A 35 2.87 -11.11 -16.42
CA PRO A 35 3.67 -11.50 -15.27
C PRO A 35 5.12 -11.06 -15.42
N THR A 36 5.58 -10.11 -14.61
CA THR A 36 7.03 -10.01 -14.27
C THR A 36 7.27 -9.28 -12.96
N LEU A 37 6.38 -8.39 -12.55
CA LEU A 37 6.52 -7.69 -11.27
C LEU A 37 6.19 -8.66 -10.12
N VAL A 38 7.20 -9.32 -9.57
CA VAL A 38 7.09 -9.98 -8.26
C VAL A 38 6.96 -8.88 -7.21
N LEU A 39 5.74 -8.42 -7.03
CA LEU A 39 5.37 -7.47 -5.98
C LEU A 39 5.01 -8.27 -4.75
N ILE A 40 5.66 -7.93 -3.64
CA ILE A 40 5.25 -8.41 -2.34
C ILE A 40 3.95 -7.68 -2.00
N THR A 41 2.85 -8.42 -1.87
CA THR A 41 1.58 -7.88 -1.35
C THR A 41 1.65 -7.85 0.18
N ILE A 42 1.39 -6.69 0.77
CA ILE A 42 1.33 -6.48 2.21
C ILE A 42 -0.12 -6.22 2.59
N GLU A 43 -0.64 -6.98 3.55
CA GLU A 43 -1.99 -6.73 4.05
C GLU A 43 -2.03 -5.39 4.80
N TYR A 44 -3.03 -4.56 4.51
CA TYR A 44 -3.11 -3.21 5.09
C TYR A 44 -3.15 -3.21 6.62
N ARG A 45 -3.73 -4.26 7.22
CA ARG A 45 -3.78 -4.45 8.68
C ARG A 45 -2.42 -4.67 9.33
N GLU A 46 -1.39 -5.08 8.57
CA GLU A 46 -0.03 -5.20 9.06
C GLU A 46 0.66 -3.83 9.22
N LEU A 47 0.12 -2.78 8.59
CA LEU A 47 0.68 -1.43 8.60
C LEU A 47 0.13 -0.63 9.79
N ARG A 48 1.01 -0.32 10.75
CA ARG A 48 0.67 0.32 12.02
C ARG A 48 1.23 1.74 12.12
N ASP A 49 0.84 2.46 13.17
CA ASP A 49 1.40 3.75 13.60
C ASP A 49 1.43 4.82 12.49
N ARG A 50 0.33 4.97 11.75
CA ARG A 50 0.21 5.91 10.62
C ARG A 50 0.28 7.37 11.07
N LYS A 51 1.46 8.00 10.94
CA LYS A 51 1.70 9.42 11.20
C LYS A 51 1.91 10.17 9.90
N TYR A 52 1.05 11.14 9.59
CA TYR A 52 1.19 11.99 8.42
C TYR A 52 2.55 12.72 8.39
N ILE A 53 3.18 12.77 7.21
CA ILE A 53 4.42 13.52 6.97
C ILE A 53 4.14 14.71 6.05
N ALA A 54 3.62 14.42 4.85
CA ALA A 54 3.46 15.42 3.81
C ALA A 54 2.47 14.95 2.73
N LYS A 55 1.96 15.91 1.97
CA LYS A 55 1.17 15.72 0.76
C LYS A 55 1.86 16.40 -0.41
N GLY A 56 1.91 15.74 -1.55
CA GLY A 56 2.41 16.30 -2.81
C GLY A 56 1.49 15.99 -3.97
N GLY A 57 1.90 16.34 -5.20
CA GLY A 57 1.11 16.08 -6.41
C GLY A 57 0.90 14.60 -6.75
N PHE A 58 1.64 13.70 -6.10
CA PHE A 58 1.57 12.24 -6.30
C PHE A 58 0.88 11.50 -5.15
N GLY A 59 0.27 12.24 -4.22
CA GLY A 59 -0.45 11.69 -3.06
C GLY A 59 0.16 12.06 -1.72
N GLU A 60 -0.14 11.24 -0.70
CA GLU A 60 0.15 11.52 0.71
C GLU A 60 1.17 10.52 1.25
N VAL A 61 2.11 10.99 2.07
CA VAL A 61 3.13 10.15 2.69
C VAL A 61 2.93 10.16 4.20
N HIS A 62 2.87 8.97 4.76
CA HIS A 62 2.82 8.74 6.20
C HIS A 62 4.05 7.95 6.63
N LYS A 63 4.55 8.21 7.84
CA LYS A 63 5.43 7.29 8.55
C LYS A 63 4.54 6.20 9.17
N GLY A 64 5.00 4.96 9.13
CA GLY A 64 4.33 3.85 9.80
C GLY A 64 5.32 2.79 10.25
N LYS A 65 4.77 1.66 10.71
CA LYS A 65 5.55 0.46 11.02
C LYS A 65 5.03 -0.74 10.25
N TRP A 66 5.95 -1.55 9.75
CA TRP A 66 5.68 -2.87 9.19
C TRP A 66 6.69 -3.87 9.76
N LYS A 67 6.22 -4.98 10.34
CA LYS A 67 7.06 -5.99 11.01
C LYS A 67 8.08 -5.37 12.00
N GLY A 68 7.66 -4.32 12.71
CA GLY A 68 8.48 -3.61 13.69
C GLY A 68 9.47 -2.57 13.11
N GLN A 69 9.61 -2.48 11.78
CA GLN A 69 10.51 -1.52 11.12
C GLN A 69 9.78 -0.24 10.72
N ASN A 70 10.46 0.90 10.83
CA ASN A 70 9.96 2.18 10.31
C ASN A 70 9.85 2.12 8.78
N VAL A 71 8.68 2.45 8.25
CA VAL A 71 8.41 2.50 6.81
C VAL A 71 7.78 3.83 6.41
N ALA A 72 7.98 4.21 5.15
CA ALA A 72 7.18 5.23 4.49
C ALA A 72 6.01 4.56 3.76
N MET A 73 4.80 5.06 4.01
CA MET A 73 3.56 4.63 3.38
C MET A 73 3.10 5.75 2.44
N LYS A 74 3.36 5.60 1.14
CA LYS A 74 2.90 6.56 0.13
C LYS A 74 1.53 6.11 -0.38
N PHE A 75 0.49 6.81 0.04
CA PHE A 75 -0.86 6.71 -0.49
C PHE A 75 -0.91 7.40 -1.83
N VAL A 76 -1.23 6.63 -2.86
CA VAL A 76 -1.14 7.10 -4.22
C VAL A 76 -2.52 7.55 -4.70
N ASP A 77 -2.64 8.84 -5.00
CA ASP A 77 -3.84 9.42 -5.62
C ASP A 77 -3.76 9.13 -7.13
N HIS A 78 -4.15 7.94 -7.55
CA HIS A 78 -4.22 7.58 -8.97
C HIS A 78 -5.64 7.23 -9.38
N GLU A 79 -6.13 7.96 -10.37
CA GLU A 79 -7.40 7.64 -11.05
C GLU A 79 -7.28 6.42 -11.97
N THR A 80 -6.05 6.01 -12.33
CA THR A 80 -5.85 4.91 -13.30
C THR A 80 -4.74 3.91 -12.92
N PRO A 81 -4.97 2.59 -13.09
CA PRO A 81 -3.96 1.53 -12.85
C PRO A 81 -2.67 1.66 -13.67
N LYS A 82 -2.74 2.31 -14.84
CA LYS A 82 -1.61 2.47 -15.77
C LYS A 82 -0.46 3.30 -15.19
N ILE A 83 -0.76 4.27 -14.33
CA ILE A 83 0.28 5.10 -13.72
C ILE A 83 1.01 4.29 -12.64
N LEU A 84 0.25 3.50 -11.87
CA LEU A 84 0.79 2.56 -10.90
C LEU A 84 1.72 1.53 -11.57
N GLU A 85 1.33 0.96 -12.71
CA GLU A 85 2.17 0.03 -13.48
C GLU A 85 3.53 0.65 -13.86
N ARG A 86 3.55 1.94 -14.25
CA ARG A 86 4.79 2.65 -14.59
C ARG A 86 5.66 2.88 -13.37
N GLU A 87 5.09 3.27 -12.24
CA GLU A 87 5.84 3.41 -10.98
C GLU A 87 6.45 2.06 -10.58
N LEU A 88 5.67 0.99 -10.61
CA LEU A 88 6.13 -0.36 -10.23
C LEU A 88 7.23 -0.88 -11.15
N LYS A 89 7.13 -0.64 -12.46
CA LYS A 89 8.16 -1.02 -13.44
C LYS A 89 9.50 -0.32 -13.19
N HIS A 90 9.48 0.92 -12.70
CA HIS A 90 10.73 1.61 -12.32
C HIS A 90 11.30 1.09 -11.00
N LEU A 91 10.43 0.78 -10.02
CA LEU A 91 10.84 0.23 -8.73
C LEU A 91 11.48 -1.15 -8.84
N GLU A 92 11.04 -1.96 -9.81
CA GLU A 92 11.69 -3.24 -10.11
C GLU A 92 13.10 -3.07 -10.67
N LYS A 93 13.29 -2.12 -11.58
CA LYS A 93 14.61 -1.82 -12.17
C LYS A 93 15.60 -1.27 -11.14
N SER A 94 15.12 -0.61 -10.08
CA SER A 94 15.99 -0.12 -9.02
C SER A 94 16.44 -1.19 -8.04
N LYS A 95 15.94 -2.44 -8.10
CA LYS A 95 16.39 -3.53 -7.20
C LYS A 95 17.90 -3.80 -7.30
N ASP A 96 18.49 -3.55 -8.47
CA ASP A 96 19.92 -3.73 -8.72
C ASP A 96 20.76 -2.50 -8.34
N CYS A 97 20.11 -1.36 -8.06
CA CYS A 97 20.77 -0.13 -7.62
C CYS A 97 20.79 -0.08 -6.08
N LYS A 98 21.85 -0.63 -5.49
CA LYS A 98 21.94 -0.83 -4.03
C LYS A 98 22.43 0.40 -3.25
N GLU A 99 22.89 1.44 -3.92
CA GLU A 99 23.41 2.64 -3.27
C GLU A 99 22.50 3.84 -3.57
N TYR A 100 21.98 4.47 -2.51
CA TYR A 100 21.19 5.71 -2.49
C TYR A 100 19.76 5.68 -3.03
N ILE A 101 19.23 4.54 -3.48
CA ILE A 101 17.82 4.42 -3.88
C ILE A 101 16.98 3.89 -2.71
N ILE A 102 15.88 4.58 -2.40
CA ILE A 102 14.89 4.15 -1.42
C ILE A 102 14.32 2.79 -1.84
N GLN A 103 14.43 1.80 -0.96
CA GLN A 103 13.98 0.45 -1.25
C GLN A 103 12.46 0.34 -1.20
N TYR A 104 11.89 -0.27 -2.22
CA TYR A 104 10.49 -0.69 -2.25
C TYR A 104 10.32 -2.03 -1.53
N LEU A 105 9.38 -2.08 -0.58
CA LEU A 105 9.14 -3.25 0.26
C LEU A 105 7.89 -4.03 -0.17
N GLY A 106 6.85 -3.34 -0.64
CA GLY A 106 5.63 -3.99 -1.09
C GLY A 106 4.47 -3.05 -1.39
N LEU A 107 3.38 -3.65 -1.89
CA LEU A 107 2.13 -2.97 -2.24
C LEU A 107 1.06 -3.35 -1.23
N SER A 108 0.31 -2.38 -0.75
CA SER A 108 -0.91 -2.60 0.01
C SER A 108 -2.08 -1.85 -0.62
N GLN A 109 -3.31 -2.20 -0.22
CA GLN A 109 -4.53 -1.53 -0.66
C GLN A 109 -5.35 -1.13 0.56
N GLU A 110 -5.68 0.14 0.66
CA GLU A 110 -6.53 0.65 1.72
C GLU A 110 -7.98 0.17 1.54
N PRO A 111 -8.60 -0.48 2.55
CA PRO A 111 -9.95 -1.03 2.42
C PRO A 111 -11.05 0.02 2.21
N CYS A 112 -10.90 1.22 2.80
CA CYS A 112 -11.98 2.20 2.86
C CYS A 112 -12.13 3.02 1.57
N MET A 113 -11.01 3.46 0.97
CA MET A 113 -11.02 4.29 -0.24
C MET A 113 -10.49 3.56 -1.48
N GLY A 114 -10.00 2.32 -1.33
CA GLY A 114 -9.40 1.55 -2.42
C GLY A 114 -8.06 2.11 -2.92
N LYS A 115 -7.48 3.09 -2.22
CA LYS A 115 -6.20 3.69 -2.58
C LYS A 115 -5.07 2.67 -2.45
N TYR A 116 -4.16 2.68 -3.42
CA TYR A 116 -2.93 1.91 -3.32
C TYR A 116 -1.94 2.59 -2.38
N VAL A 117 -1.22 1.76 -1.63
CA VAL A 117 -0.20 2.20 -0.69
C VAL A 117 1.11 1.51 -1.06
N LEU A 118 2.09 2.32 -1.45
CA LEU A 118 3.45 1.86 -1.65
C LEU A 118 4.17 1.89 -0.32
N VAL A 119 4.66 0.73 0.11
CA VAL A 119 5.43 0.56 1.35
C VAL A 119 6.91 0.60 0.99
N MET A 120 7.64 1.54 1.57
CA MET A 120 9.03 1.83 1.23
C MET A 120 9.89 1.98 2.49
N GLN A 121 11.20 1.80 2.34
CA GLN A 121 12.16 2.14 3.39
C GLN A 121 11.98 3.59 3.84
N PHE A 122 11.92 3.81 5.16
CA PHE A 122 11.90 5.15 5.71
C PHE A 122 13.30 5.76 5.66
N ALA A 123 13.44 6.95 5.06
CA ALA A 123 14.70 7.69 5.08
C ALA A 123 14.82 8.45 6.40
N GLU A 124 15.71 7.99 7.27
CA GLU A 124 16.12 8.75 8.45
C GLU A 124 17.14 9.82 8.02
N LYS A 125 17.02 11.01 8.61
CA LYS A 125 17.91 12.15 8.31
C LYS A 125 19.23 12.03 9.07
#